data_AF-A0A1T5ILC2-F1
#
_entry.id   AF-A0A1T5ILC2-F1
#
_cell.length_a   1.000
_cell.length_b   1.000
_cell.length_c   1.000
_cell.angle_alpha   90.00
_cell.angle_beta   90.00
_cell.angle_gamma   90.00
#
_symmetry.space_group_name_H-M   'P 1'
#
loop_
_entity.id
_entity.type
_entity.pdbx_description
1 polymer ?
#
loop_
_entity_poly.entity_id
_entity_poly.type
_entity_poly.pdbx_seq_one_letter_code
_entity_poly.pdbx_strand_id
1 'polypeptide(L)'
;MADTTGASSSTRASATVLRDLRQTVREARRRPAADTSYAVYLALLIVLVAVVPVVRAGWLFVTDPVNAVALTSAATVPVIAGVVGLVWAAAVIAGRLRGPVVFTPFLAHALTTSPVPQRRAFARQTWMSVAALSVAGALCGATLAAASAAAVTSAAASAVASPSAAALAAASSVSVATPEIALGVALAASVGAASGIVAALLWLVGQAVPPRWSALAIGVLAALSTAAFGAQAWGFSFGPTLATSILAALAAVGVHSLAAPGTLLAALTLLAVVPLLLSVLEPRVVLGQSLRWEAVRLHTSTLELSASVATYQSVPRAGRRRFAIGGRARSLPAIIVRRDAVAALRTPGRLAIGVLVLLACGALIAGAAAVAPPAWMLGAIAGVAAYAAAGPLSDGLRHAVEAASALPLYGTSDSALLLLHTLFPALAVGLVVATGAVLVTLFWPPAAALPLASIGSAVIVAIGSVVLRLMNALKPPLPLALLTPIPTPAGDAAALNRVIWALDGVILAGLLGAAVTLTATSVLAPLGVVAVAGLIARRRWALR
;
A
#
# COMPACT_ATOMS: atom_id res chain seq x y z
N MET A 1 52.52 0.78 -18.69
CA MET A 1 51.68 1.31 -19.77
C MET A 1 50.67 0.21 -20.13
N ALA A 2 49.62 0.11 -19.32
CA ALA A 2 48.69 -1.02 -19.35
C ALA A 2 47.55 -0.78 -20.34
N ASP A 3 47.08 -1.87 -20.94
CA ASP A 3 46.16 -2.02 -22.07
C ASP A 3 44.77 -1.37 -21.86
N THR A 4 44.69 -0.03 -21.85
CA THR A 4 43.41 0.72 -21.74
C THR A 4 42.58 0.67 -23.03
N THR A 5 43.18 0.26 -24.15
CA THR A 5 42.56 0.16 -25.47
C THR A 5 41.51 -0.96 -25.51
N GLY A 6 41.79 -2.12 -24.90
CA GLY A 6 40.87 -3.28 -24.85
C GLY A 6 39.60 -3.07 -24.01
N ALA A 7 39.66 -2.26 -22.95
CA ALA A 7 38.48 -1.94 -22.14
C ALA A 7 37.47 -1.07 -22.90
N SER A 8 37.96 -0.21 -23.80
CA SER A 8 37.14 0.68 -24.63
C SER A 8 36.38 -0.06 -25.74
N SER A 9 36.97 -1.12 -26.31
CA SER A 9 36.35 -1.92 -27.38
C SER A 9 35.23 -2.82 -26.83
N SER A 10 35.46 -3.50 -25.72
CA SER A 10 34.44 -4.32 -25.02
C SER A 10 33.22 -3.49 -24.59
N THR A 11 33.44 -2.27 -24.11
CA THR A 11 32.36 -1.38 -23.69
C THR A 11 31.51 -0.90 -24.87
N ARG A 12 32.13 -0.57 -26.01
CA ARG A 12 31.42 -0.22 -27.25
C ARG A 12 30.61 -1.38 -27.81
N ALA A 13 31.20 -2.58 -27.87
CA ALA A 13 30.50 -3.79 -28.33
C ALA A 13 29.26 -4.11 -27.48
N SER A 14 29.39 -4.02 -26.15
CA SER A 14 28.26 -4.21 -25.21
C SER A 14 27.12 -3.21 -25.46
N ALA A 15 27.45 -1.95 -25.76
CA ALA A 15 26.47 -0.91 -26.00
C ALA A 15 25.69 -1.14 -27.31
N THR A 16 26.37 -1.59 -28.36
CA THR A 16 25.74 -1.96 -29.64
C THR A 16 24.77 -3.12 -29.46
N VAL A 17 25.19 -4.22 -28.83
CA VAL A 17 24.32 -5.39 -28.56
C VAL A 17 23.08 -5.00 -27.75
N LEU A 18 23.23 -4.16 -26.72
CA LEU A 18 22.09 -3.68 -25.94
C LEU A 18 21.14 -2.79 -26.75
N ARG A 19 21.68 -1.97 -27.66
CA ARG A 19 20.88 -1.10 -28.54
C ARG A 19 20.07 -1.96 -29.51
N ASP A 20 20.71 -2.95 -30.15
CA ASP A 20 20.08 -3.83 -31.13
C ASP A 20 18.97 -4.67 -30.49
N LEU A 21 19.25 -5.33 -29.35
CA LEU A 21 18.23 -6.09 -28.61
C LEU A 21 17.02 -5.22 -28.23
N ARG A 22 17.27 -3.99 -27.76
CA ARG A 22 16.19 -3.06 -27.42
C ARG A 22 15.43 -2.60 -28.66
N GLN A 23 16.11 -2.45 -29.79
CA GLN A 23 15.49 -2.09 -31.05
C GLN A 23 14.59 -3.24 -31.56
N THR A 24 15.08 -4.47 -31.60
CA THR A 24 14.28 -5.65 -32.00
C THR A 24 13.04 -5.80 -31.11
N VAL A 25 13.18 -5.61 -29.79
CA VAL A 25 12.02 -5.66 -28.88
C VAL A 25 11.07 -4.49 -29.11
N ARG A 26 11.57 -3.29 -29.43
CA ARG A 26 10.72 -2.14 -29.78
C ARG A 26 9.98 -2.38 -31.09
N GLU A 27 10.63 -2.95 -32.09
CA GLU A 27 10.04 -3.29 -33.38
C GLU A 27 8.97 -4.37 -33.24
N ALA A 28 9.26 -5.45 -32.49
CA ALA A 28 8.28 -6.48 -32.14
C ALA A 28 7.11 -5.94 -31.30
N ARG A 29 7.29 -4.80 -30.64
CA ARG A 29 6.26 -4.10 -29.83
C ARG A 29 5.69 -2.87 -30.50
N ARG A 30 5.98 -2.62 -31.78
CA ARG A 30 5.31 -1.55 -32.52
C ARG A 30 3.83 -1.87 -32.57
N ARG A 31 3.09 -1.22 -31.67
CA ARG A 31 1.64 -1.22 -31.71
C ARG A 31 1.19 -0.32 -32.86
N PRO A 32 0.04 -0.61 -33.47
CA PRO A 32 -0.62 0.34 -34.37
C PRO A 32 -0.67 1.73 -33.72
N ALA A 33 -0.54 2.80 -34.52
CA ALA A 33 -0.60 4.17 -34.01
C ALA A 33 -1.90 4.42 -33.22
N ALA A 34 -3.01 3.80 -33.65
CA ALA A 34 -4.32 3.82 -33.00
C ALA A 34 -4.29 3.25 -31.56
N ASP A 35 -3.55 2.18 -31.30
CA ASP A 35 -3.42 1.60 -29.96
C ASP A 35 -2.65 2.54 -29.02
N THR A 36 -1.68 3.27 -29.56
CA THR A 36 -0.87 4.21 -28.79
C THR A 36 -1.68 5.44 -28.42
N SER A 37 -2.43 6.01 -29.36
CA SER A 37 -3.32 7.14 -29.07
C SER A 37 -4.42 6.74 -28.08
N TYR A 38 -5.01 5.55 -28.26
CA TYR A 38 -5.99 5.02 -27.29
C TYR A 38 -5.39 4.81 -25.90
N ALA A 39 -4.16 4.30 -25.80
CA ALA A 39 -3.48 4.14 -24.51
C ALA A 39 -3.18 5.48 -23.82
N VAL A 40 -2.77 6.51 -24.59
CA VAL A 40 -2.57 7.88 -24.07
C VAL A 40 -3.89 8.48 -23.61
N TYR A 41 -4.95 8.35 -24.40
CA TYR A 41 -6.31 8.78 -24.04
C TYR A 41 -6.76 8.11 -22.73
N LEU A 42 -6.62 6.79 -22.63
CA LEU A 42 -6.99 6.03 -21.44
C LEU A 42 -6.16 6.45 -20.21
N ALA A 43 -4.85 6.67 -20.39
CA ALA A 43 -3.98 7.15 -19.31
C ALA A 43 -4.41 8.54 -18.82
N LEU A 44 -4.72 9.47 -19.73
CA LEU A 44 -5.24 10.79 -19.38
C LEU A 44 -6.58 10.71 -18.66
N LEU A 45 -7.49 9.85 -19.13
CA LEU A 45 -8.78 9.62 -18.48
C LEU A 45 -8.61 9.09 -17.06
N ILE A 46 -7.73 8.10 -16.84
CA ILE A 46 -7.42 7.56 -15.51
C ILE A 46 -6.84 8.65 -14.61
N VAL A 47 -5.92 9.46 -15.13
CA VAL A 47 -5.34 10.58 -14.38
C VAL A 47 -6.44 11.56 -13.97
N LEU A 48 -7.28 11.99 -14.91
CA LEU A 48 -8.31 13.01 -14.64
C LEU A 48 -9.44 12.51 -13.73
N VAL A 49 -9.90 11.27 -13.91
CA VAL A 49 -11.08 10.75 -13.20
C VAL A 49 -10.72 10.08 -11.88
N ALA A 50 -9.56 9.41 -11.79
CA ALA A 50 -9.18 8.68 -10.57
C ALA A 50 -8.07 9.39 -9.78
N VAL A 51 -7.01 9.86 -10.44
CA VAL A 51 -5.84 10.42 -9.75
C VAL A 51 -6.12 11.85 -9.25
N VAL A 52 -6.67 12.73 -10.10
CA VAL A 52 -6.93 14.13 -9.75
C VAL A 52 -7.87 14.27 -8.54
N PRO A 53 -9.00 13.54 -8.41
CA PRO A 53 -9.85 13.66 -7.23
C PRO A 53 -9.17 13.21 -5.94
N VAL A 54 -8.34 12.16 -6.00
CA VAL A 54 -7.56 11.68 -4.85
C VAL A 54 -6.50 12.70 -4.45
N VAL A 55 -5.77 13.24 -5.43
CA VAL A 55 -4.78 14.32 -5.21
C VAL A 55 -5.46 15.56 -4.66
N ARG A 56 -6.64 15.94 -5.18
CA ARG A 56 -7.43 17.06 -4.68
C ARG A 56 -7.91 16.82 -3.26
N ALA A 57 -8.41 15.62 -2.93
CA ALA A 57 -8.83 15.29 -1.58
C ALA A 57 -7.65 15.34 -0.59
N GLY A 58 -6.49 14.83 -1.00
CA GLY A 58 -5.25 14.96 -0.23
C GLY A 58 -4.82 16.42 -0.07
N TRP A 59 -4.87 17.22 -1.14
CA TRP A 59 -4.58 18.65 -1.07
C TRP A 59 -5.51 19.37 -0.10
N LEU A 60 -6.82 19.19 -0.25
CA LEU A 60 -7.83 19.78 0.64
C LEU A 60 -7.62 19.36 2.10
N PHE A 61 -7.24 18.09 2.35
CA PHE A 61 -6.90 17.62 3.69
C PHE A 61 -5.72 18.38 4.28
N VAL A 62 -4.61 18.45 3.55
CA VAL A 62 -3.38 19.06 4.09
C VAL A 62 -3.52 20.58 4.18
N THR A 63 -4.31 21.23 3.31
CA THR A 63 -4.56 22.68 3.37
C THR A 63 -5.63 23.10 4.38
N ASP A 64 -6.38 22.15 4.94
CA ASP A 64 -7.34 22.46 6.01
C ASP A 64 -6.56 22.98 7.24
N PRO A 65 -6.92 24.14 7.81
CA PRO A 65 -6.15 24.75 8.91
C PRO A 65 -5.99 23.84 10.12
N VAL A 66 -7.02 23.07 10.48
CA VAL A 66 -7.00 22.17 11.64
C VAL A 66 -6.00 21.05 11.41
N ASN A 67 -6.03 20.46 10.22
CA ASN A 67 -5.13 19.37 9.86
C ASN A 67 -3.70 19.83 9.62
N ALA A 68 -3.49 21.01 9.03
CA ALA A 68 -2.17 21.56 8.84
C ALA A 68 -1.47 21.83 10.18
N VAL A 69 -2.20 22.39 11.16
CA VAL A 69 -1.68 22.57 12.54
C VAL A 69 -1.41 21.22 13.19
N ALA A 70 -2.30 20.23 13.01
CA ALA A 70 -2.05 18.89 13.53
C ALA A 70 -0.79 18.27 12.91
N LEU A 71 -0.64 18.28 11.58
CA LEU A 71 0.47 17.68 10.84
C LEU A 71 1.83 18.34 11.11
N THR A 72 1.84 19.62 11.49
CA THR A 72 3.05 20.37 11.84
C THR A 72 3.41 20.26 13.32
N SER A 73 2.54 19.66 14.13
CA SER A 73 2.82 19.46 15.55
C SER A 73 4.02 18.53 15.76
N ALA A 74 4.80 18.80 16.81
CA ALA A 74 5.88 17.89 17.23
C ALA A 74 5.35 16.46 17.52
N ALA A 75 4.06 16.34 17.82
CA ALA A 75 3.40 15.05 18.03
C ALA A 75 3.35 14.19 16.75
N THR A 76 3.33 14.80 15.56
CA THR A 76 3.18 14.07 14.28
C THR A 76 4.50 13.54 13.72
N VAL A 77 5.64 14.08 14.15
CA VAL A 77 6.96 13.66 13.67
C VAL A 77 7.18 12.13 13.75
N PRO A 78 6.96 11.45 14.90
CA PRO A 78 7.11 9.99 14.96
C PRO A 78 6.04 9.23 14.18
N VAL A 79 4.85 9.79 14.01
CA VAL A 79 3.81 9.19 13.15
C VAL A 79 4.28 9.17 11.70
N ILE A 80 4.82 10.29 11.21
CA ILE A 80 5.40 10.39 9.86
C ILE A 80 6.58 9.43 9.72
N ALA A 81 7.48 9.38 10.71
CA ALA A 81 8.63 8.47 10.70
C ALA A 81 8.18 6.99 10.66
N GLY A 82 7.17 6.62 11.45
CA GLY A 82 6.58 5.29 11.45
C GLY A 82 5.92 4.94 10.11
N VAL A 83 5.18 5.87 9.50
CA VAL A 83 4.58 5.69 8.17
C VAL A 83 5.66 5.51 7.10
N VAL A 84 6.70 6.34 7.10
CA VAL A 84 7.85 6.22 6.18
C VAL A 84 8.56 4.88 6.36
N GLY A 85 8.80 4.45 7.60
CA GLY A 85 9.38 3.14 7.90
C GLY A 85 8.52 1.96 7.39
N LEU A 86 7.18 2.07 7.48
CA LEU A 86 6.26 1.10 6.89
C LEU A 86 6.29 1.11 5.36
N VAL A 87 6.37 2.28 4.73
CA VAL A 87 6.55 2.41 3.26
C VAL A 87 7.84 1.75 2.82
N TRP A 88 8.92 1.95 3.57
CA TRP A 88 10.22 1.30 3.35
C TRP A 88 10.14 -0.22 3.51
N ALA A 89 9.45 -0.73 4.54
CA ALA A 89 9.21 -2.17 4.71
C ALA A 89 8.38 -2.73 3.54
N ALA A 90 7.34 -2.01 3.12
CA ALA A 90 6.51 -2.37 1.97
C ALA A 90 7.31 -2.38 0.66
N ALA A 91 8.26 -1.46 0.48
CA ALA A 91 9.16 -1.45 -0.66
C ALA A 91 10.02 -2.73 -0.71
N VAL A 92 10.58 -3.18 0.42
CA VAL A 92 11.30 -4.47 0.49
C VAL A 92 10.38 -5.64 0.11
N ILE A 93 9.15 -5.68 0.61
CA ILE A 93 8.16 -6.73 0.26
C ILE A 93 7.84 -6.69 -1.23
N ALA A 94 7.56 -5.49 -1.78
CA ALA A 94 7.28 -5.29 -3.18
C ALA A 94 8.45 -5.81 -4.04
N GLY A 95 9.69 -5.59 -3.62
CA GLY A 95 10.89 -6.03 -4.32
C GLY A 95 10.97 -7.53 -4.54
N ARG A 96 10.49 -8.28 -3.55
CA ARG A 96 10.44 -9.75 -3.59
C ARG A 96 9.37 -10.27 -4.56
N LEU A 97 8.23 -9.59 -4.61
CA LEU A 97 7.11 -9.97 -5.47
C LEU A 97 7.37 -9.53 -6.91
N ARG A 98 7.74 -8.27 -7.08
CA ARG A 98 8.04 -7.59 -8.34
C ARG A 98 9.09 -6.52 -8.08
N GLY A 99 10.34 -6.82 -8.38
CA GLY A 99 11.42 -5.84 -8.23
C GLY A 99 11.37 -4.72 -9.27
N PRO A 100 12.22 -3.68 -9.10
CA PRO A 100 12.35 -2.61 -10.08
C PRO A 100 12.88 -3.10 -11.43
N VAL A 101 13.66 -4.20 -11.44
CA VAL A 101 14.22 -4.81 -12.64
C VAL A 101 13.30 -5.92 -13.15
N VAL A 102 12.24 -5.54 -13.86
CA VAL A 102 11.30 -6.49 -14.50
C VAL A 102 11.15 -6.14 -15.97
N PHE A 103 11.31 -7.13 -16.83
CA PHE A 103 11.20 -6.99 -18.28
C PHE A 103 10.13 -7.94 -18.84
N THR A 104 9.98 -7.93 -20.15
CA THR A 104 9.31 -9.01 -20.88
C THR A 104 10.13 -10.29 -20.71
N PRO A 105 9.55 -11.49 -20.56
CA PRO A 105 10.32 -12.70 -20.35
C PRO A 105 11.40 -12.97 -21.39
N PHE A 106 11.12 -12.70 -22.68
CA PHE A 106 12.12 -12.78 -23.75
C PHE A 106 13.33 -11.86 -23.49
N LEU A 107 13.10 -10.55 -23.26
CA LEU A 107 14.17 -9.61 -22.95
C LEU A 107 14.90 -9.94 -21.64
N ALA A 108 14.18 -10.41 -20.61
CA ALA A 108 14.80 -10.86 -19.36
C ALA A 108 15.75 -12.03 -19.62
N HIS A 109 15.31 -13.03 -20.39
CA HIS A 109 16.12 -14.15 -20.81
C HIS A 109 17.34 -13.69 -21.63
N ALA A 110 17.13 -12.91 -22.70
CA ALA A 110 18.20 -12.41 -23.56
C ALA A 110 19.24 -11.56 -22.82
N LEU A 111 18.82 -10.68 -21.90
CA LEU A 111 19.74 -9.86 -21.10
C LEU A 111 20.49 -10.67 -20.04
N THR A 112 19.91 -11.76 -19.54
CA THR A 112 20.55 -12.60 -18.52
C THR A 112 21.50 -13.64 -19.10
N THR A 113 21.31 -14.06 -20.36
CA THR A 113 22.21 -14.97 -21.08
C THR A 113 23.27 -14.24 -21.90
N SER A 114 23.10 -12.94 -22.15
CA SER A 114 24.08 -12.09 -22.83
C SER A 114 25.39 -11.97 -22.04
N PRO A 115 26.56 -11.85 -22.71
CA PRO A 115 27.83 -11.57 -22.04
C PRO A 115 27.93 -10.16 -21.41
N VAL A 116 26.90 -9.32 -21.58
CA VAL A 116 26.89 -7.95 -21.04
C VAL A 116 26.74 -7.99 -19.51
N PRO A 117 27.59 -7.27 -18.74
CA PRO A 117 27.46 -7.20 -17.29
C PRO A 117 26.07 -6.71 -16.86
N GLN A 118 25.44 -7.42 -15.93
CA GLN A 118 24.08 -7.13 -15.43
C GLN A 118 23.89 -5.68 -14.96
N ARG A 119 24.92 -5.10 -14.30
CA ARG A 119 24.92 -3.69 -13.88
C ARG A 119 24.66 -2.72 -15.04
N ARG A 120 25.13 -3.01 -16.25
CA ARG A 120 24.90 -2.19 -17.45
C ARG A 120 23.55 -2.53 -18.11
N ALA A 121 23.21 -3.82 -18.17
CA ALA A 121 21.96 -4.28 -18.76
C ALA A 121 20.73 -3.69 -18.03
N PHE A 122 20.78 -3.64 -16.69
CA PHE A 122 19.64 -3.29 -15.84
C PHE A 122 19.64 -1.83 -15.33
N ALA A 123 20.77 -1.12 -15.38
CA ALA A 123 20.91 0.25 -14.85
C ALA A 123 19.77 1.19 -15.28
N ARG A 124 19.44 1.22 -16.57
CA ARG A 124 18.43 2.16 -17.10
C ARG A 124 17.08 2.02 -16.39
N GLN A 125 16.61 0.78 -16.21
CA GLN A 125 15.33 0.51 -15.59
C GLN A 125 15.35 0.89 -14.11
N THR A 126 16.43 0.53 -13.40
CA THR A 126 16.62 0.87 -11.98
C THR A 126 16.67 2.38 -11.76
N TRP A 127 17.42 3.11 -12.59
CA TRP A 127 17.52 4.57 -12.48
C TRP A 127 16.19 5.27 -12.77
N MET A 128 15.37 4.74 -13.68
CA MET A 128 14.01 5.24 -13.90
C MET A 128 13.13 5.06 -12.66
N SER A 129 13.22 3.91 -11.98
CA SER A 129 12.50 3.66 -10.73
C SER A 129 12.98 4.57 -9.59
N VAL A 130 14.30 4.78 -9.46
CA VAL A 130 14.88 5.70 -8.47
C VAL A 130 14.41 7.13 -8.73
N ALA A 131 14.50 7.61 -9.97
CA ALA A 131 14.05 8.94 -10.34
C ALA A 131 12.55 9.13 -10.09
N ALA A 132 11.72 8.16 -10.50
CA ALA A 132 10.27 8.24 -10.30
C ALA A 132 9.89 8.29 -8.81
N LEU A 133 10.48 7.45 -7.97
CA LEU A 133 10.19 7.45 -6.52
C LEU A 133 10.79 8.66 -5.81
N SER A 134 11.96 9.15 -6.24
CA SER A 134 12.55 10.40 -5.73
C SER A 134 11.67 11.60 -6.06
N VAL A 135 11.19 11.73 -7.30
CA VAL A 135 10.27 12.80 -7.71
C VAL A 135 8.94 12.70 -6.95
N ALA A 136 8.37 11.50 -6.82
CA ALA A 136 7.14 11.30 -6.04
C ALA A 136 7.34 11.71 -4.57
N GLY A 137 8.46 11.30 -3.96
CA GLY A 137 8.82 11.69 -2.61
C GLY A 137 9.00 13.20 -2.46
N ALA A 138 9.70 13.84 -3.40
CA ALA A 138 9.89 15.29 -3.42
C ALA A 138 8.58 16.06 -3.52
N LEU A 139 7.68 15.61 -4.40
CA LEU A 139 6.34 16.20 -4.53
C LEU A 139 5.55 16.04 -3.22
N CYS A 140 5.57 14.86 -2.59
CA CYS A 140 4.93 14.66 -1.29
C CYS A 140 5.50 15.62 -0.22
N GLY A 141 6.82 15.71 -0.09
CA GLY A 141 7.47 16.63 0.85
C GLY A 141 7.13 18.09 0.59
N ALA A 142 7.21 18.52 -0.68
CA ALA A 142 6.86 19.88 -1.09
C ALA A 142 5.39 20.23 -0.80
N THR A 143 4.46 19.32 -1.08
CA THR A 143 3.03 19.53 -0.83
C THR A 143 2.71 19.68 0.65
N LEU A 144 3.33 18.86 1.51
CA LEU A 144 3.16 18.95 2.96
C LEU A 144 3.68 20.29 3.50
N ALA A 145 4.87 20.71 3.06
CA ALA A 145 5.45 21.98 3.46
C ALA A 145 4.66 23.19 2.93
N ALA A 146 4.25 23.18 1.66
CA ALA A 146 3.47 24.27 1.08
C ALA A 146 2.11 24.45 1.78
N ALA A 147 1.45 23.35 2.13
CA ALA A 147 0.19 23.39 2.85
C ALA A 147 0.38 23.86 4.31
N SER A 148 1.46 23.47 4.98
CA SER A 148 1.80 24.00 6.29
C SER A 148 2.05 25.51 6.28
N ALA A 149 2.79 26.01 5.28
CA ALA A 149 3.04 27.44 5.11
C ALA A 149 1.73 28.20 4.83
N ALA A 150 0.88 27.66 3.96
CA ALA A 150 -0.42 28.24 3.66
C ALA A 150 -1.29 28.39 4.92
N ALA A 151 -1.31 27.38 5.80
CA ALA A 151 -2.06 27.43 7.06
C ALA A 151 -1.52 28.48 8.04
N VAL A 152 -0.19 28.66 8.13
CA VAL A 152 0.40 29.72 8.96
C VAL A 152 0.04 31.10 8.41
N THR A 153 0.10 31.28 7.07
CA THR A 153 -0.27 32.56 6.46
C THR A 153 -1.74 32.90 6.60
N SER A 154 -2.65 31.92 6.53
CA SER A 154 -4.09 32.14 6.72
C SER A 154 -4.43 32.43 8.18
N ALA A 155 -3.79 31.75 9.13
CA ALA A 155 -3.90 32.07 10.56
C ALA A 155 -3.44 33.50 10.86
N ALA A 156 -2.28 33.90 10.33
CA ALA A 156 -1.78 35.27 10.46
C ALA A 156 -2.75 36.30 9.85
N ALA A 157 -3.27 36.05 8.64
CA ALA A 157 -4.25 36.93 8.00
C ALA A 157 -5.54 37.08 8.82
N SER A 158 -6.03 35.99 9.44
CA SER A 158 -7.20 36.03 10.32
C SER A 158 -6.95 36.80 11.62
N ALA A 159 -5.72 36.77 12.14
CA ALA A 159 -5.32 37.60 13.28
C ALA A 159 -5.30 39.09 12.92
N VAL A 160 -4.89 39.45 11.70
CA VAL A 160 -4.86 40.85 11.22
C VAL A 160 -6.24 41.51 11.18
N ALA A 161 -7.30 40.71 10.97
CA ALA A 161 -8.68 41.19 11.00
C ALA A 161 -9.18 41.54 12.43
N SER A 162 -8.43 41.18 13.47
CA SER A 162 -8.70 41.65 14.84
C SER A 162 -8.07 43.04 15.06
N PRO A 163 -8.79 44.02 15.65
CA PRO A 163 -8.34 45.42 15.73
C PRO A 163 -7.22 45.70 16.75
N SER A 164 -6.40 44.72 17.09
CA SER A 164 -5.35 44.85 18.12
C SER A 164 -4.00 45.29 17.53
N ALA A 165 -3.17 46.01 18.28
CA ALA A 165 -1.82 46.41 17.82
C ALA A 165 -0.90 45.21 17.49
N ALA A 166 -1.18 44.02 18.03
CA ALA A 166 -0.50 42.77 17.71
C ALA A 166 -0.76 42.29 16.26
N ALA A 167 -1.92 42.62 15.69
CA ALA A 167 -2.27 42.32 14.31
C ALA A 167 -1.40 43.08 13.30
N LEU A 168 -1.10 44.36 13.55
CA LEU A 168 -0.23 45.14 12.67
C LEU A 168 1.23 44.67 12.70
N ALA A 169 1.74 44.24 13.87
CA ALA A 169 3.07 43.64 13.98
C ALA A 169 3.15 42.30 13.22
N ALA A 170 2.12 41.45 13.33
CA ALA A 170 2.03 40.21 12.56
C ALA A 170 1.96 40.46 11.04
N ALA A 171 1.19 41.45 10.57
CA ALA A 171 1.11 41.83 9.16
C ALA A 171 2.46 42.25 8.57
N SER A 172 3.27 43.02 9.33
CA SER A 172 4.59 43.47 8.89
C SER A 172 5.63 42.33 8.77
N SER A 173 5.47 41.24 9.52
CA SER A 173 6.33 40.06 9.43
C SER A 173 6.03 39.14 8.24
N VAL A 174 4.82 39.21 7.67
CA VAL A 174 4.38 38.33 6.56
C VAL A 174 4.99 38.77 5.20
N SER A 175 5.27 40.06 5.01
CA SER A 175 5.86 40.58 3.76
C SER A 175 7.34 40.19 3.56
N VAL A 176 8.04 39.79 4.63
CA VAL A 176 9.45 39.34 4.60
C VAL A 176 9.57 37.81 4.49
N ALA A 177 8.47 37.06 4.63
CA ALA A 177 8.46 35.59 4.77
C ALA A 177 8.51 34.79 3.45
N THR A 178 8.49 35.43 2.27
CA THR A 178 8.45 34.71 0.98
C THR A 178 9.70 33.86 0.66
N PRO A 179 10.96 34.32 0.86
CA PRO A 179 12.13 33.48 0.60
C PRO A 179 12.28 32.34 1.62
N GLU A 180 11.87 32.54 2.87
CA GLU A 180 11.95 31.52 3.92
C GLU A 180 10.97 30.37 3.68
N ILE A 181 9.74 30.69 3.23
CA ILE A 181 8.75 29.67 2.83
C ILE A 181 9.27 28.87 1.64
N ALA A 182 9.82 29.54 0.63
CA ALA A 182 10.38 28.87 -0.54
C ALA A 182 11.55 27.93 -0.16
N LEU A 183 12.43 28.36 0.75
CA LEU A 183 13.50 27.52 1.30
C LEU A 183 12.94 26.33 2.07
N GLY A 184 11.95 26.53 2.95
CA GLY A 184 11.29 25.46 3.71
C GLY A 184 10.66 24.39 2.81
N VAL A 185 9.98 24.81 1.75
CA VAL A 185 9.42 23.90 0.74
C VAL A 185 10.51 23.12 0.00
N ALA A 186 11.62 23.78 -0.37
CA ALA A 186 12.74 23.13 -1.03
C ALA A 186 13.43 22.09 -0.12
N LEU A 187 13.62 22.40 1.17
CA LEU A 187 14.19 21.48 2.16
C LEU A 187 13.26 20.28 2.42
N ALA A 188 11.95 20.49 2.50
CA ALA A 188 11.00 19.38 2.62
C ALA A 188 10.96 18.50 1.36
N ALA A 189 11.07 19.11 0.18
CA ALA A 189 11.21 18.38 -1.08
C ALA A 189 12.49 17.55 -1.12
N SER A 190 13.62 18.03 -0.57
CA SER A 190 14.88 17.27 -0.53
C SER A 190 14.78 16.07 0.40
N VAL A 191 14.16 16.20 1.57
CA VAL A 191 13.89 15.09 2.50
C VAL A 191 12.94 14.07 1.86
N GLY A 192 11.90 14.55 1.19
CA GLY A 192 10.97 13.72 0.42
C GLY A 192 11.70 12.93 -0.68
N ALA A 193 12.54 13.59 -1.47
CA ALA A 193 13.39 12.95 -2.49
C ALA A 193 14.31 11.89 -1.89
N ALA A 194 14.95 12.19 -0.75
CA ALA A 194 15.82 11.25 -0.04
C ALA A 194 15.04 9.99 0.39
N SER A 195 13.85 10.16 0.96
CA SER A 195 12.96 9.05 1.32
C SER A 195 12.56 8.20 0.10
N GLY A 196 12.26 8.84 -1.03
CA GLY A 196 11.98 8.18 -2.31
C GLY A 196 13.15 7.37 -2.85
N ILE A 197 14.38 7.89 -2.74
CA ILE A 197 15.62 7.18 -3.09
C ILE A 197 15.79 5.94 -2.19
N VAL A 198 15.64 6.10 -0.87
CA VAL A 198 15.75 4.99 0.09
C VAL A 198 14.68 3.93 -0.20
N ALA A 199 13.44 4.32 -0.50
CA ALA A 199 12.38 3.40 -0.90
C ALA A 199 12.74 2.62 -2.18
N ALA A 200 13.31 3.29 -3.19
CA ALA A 200 13.76 2.64 -4.42
C ALA A 200 14.91 1.64 -4.19
N LEU A 201 15.86 1.99 -3.30
CA LEU A 201 16.95 1.11 -2.90
C LEU A 201 16.44 -0.11 -2.14
N LEU A 202 15.54 0.09 -1.18
CA LEU A 202 14.91 -1.00 -0.44
C LEU A 202 14.05 -1.89 -1.33
N TRP A 203 13.40 -1.31 -2.35
CA TRP A 203 12.71 -2.04 -3.39
C TRP A 203 13.66 -2.94 -4.19
N LEU A 204 14.84 -2.41 -4.56
CA LEU A 204 15.90 -3.20 -5.22
C LEU A 204 16.52 -4.25 -4.29
N VAL A 205 16.75 -3.93 -3.01
CA VAL A 205 17.24 -4.86 -1.98
C VAL A 205 16.28 -6.04 -1.83
N GLY A 206 14.97 -5.77 -1.81
CA GLY A 206 13.94 -6.82 -1.81
C GLY A 206 14.04 -7.78 -3.00
N GLN A 207 14.52 -7.30 -4.16
CA GLN A 207 14.72 -8.13 -5.35
C GLN A 207 16.06 -8.88 -5.33
N ALA A 208 17.14 -8.23 -4.91
CA ALA A 208 18.50 -8.73 -5.04
C ALA A 208 18.91 -9.68 -3.90
N VAL A 209 18.33 -9.51 -2.71
CA VAL A 209 18.82 -10.18 -1.51
C VAL A 209 17.99 -11.44 -1.18
N PRO A 210 18.61 -12.52 -0.67
CA PRO A 210 17.89 -13.73 -0.26
C PRO A 210 16.75 -13.48 0.74
N PRO A 211 15.67 -14.31 0.71
CA PRO A 211 14.48 -14.15 1.54
C PRO A 211 14.70 -13.93 3.04
N ARG A 212 15.73 -14.57 3.62
CA ARG A 212 16.04 -14.49 5.05
C ARG A 212 16.43 -13.07 5.48
N TRP A 213 17.23 -12.40 4.65
CA TRP A 213 17.74 -11.07 4.92
C TRP A 213 16.70 -10.01 4.61
N SER A 214 15.88 -10.20 3.58
CA SER A 214 14.72 -9.33 3.34
C SER A 214 13.73 -9.40 4.51
N ALA A 215 13.49 -10.60 5.07
CA ALA A 215 12.63 -10.75 6.25
C ALA A 215 13.21 -10.04 7.47
N LEU A 216 14.53 -10.12 7.69
CA LEU A 216 15.22 -9.37 8.73
C LEU A 216 15.09 -7.85 8.51
N ALA A 217 15.32 -7.36 7.29
CA ALA A 217 15.16 -5.95 6.96
C ALA A 217 13.71 -5.46 7.20
N ILE A 218 12.71 -6.24 6.80
CA ILE A 218 11.30 -5.94 7.09
C ILE A 218 11.05 -5.92 8.60
N GLY A 219 11.57 -6.89 9.34
CA GLY A 219 11.43 -6.97 10.80
C GLY A 219 12.05 -5.76 11.51
N VAL A 220 13.26 -5.36 11.10
CA VAL A 220 13.95 -4.18 11.64
C VAL A 220 13.18 -2.90 11.30
N LEU A 221 12.76 -2.71 10.05
CA LEU A 221 11.99 -1.53 9.65
C LEU A 221 10.63 -1.46 10.37
N ALA A 222 9.96 -2.61 10.54
CA ALA A 222 8.72 -2.68 11.31
C ALA A 222 8.96 -2.36 12.79
N ALA A 223 10.00 -2.91 13.41
CA ALA A 223 10.36 -2.64 14.80
C ALA A 223 10.72 -1.16 15.02
N LEU A 224 11.50 -0.55 14.12
CA LEU A 224 11.81 0.87 14.15
C LEU A 224 10.56 1.74 13.97
N SER A 225 9.64 1.33 13.09
CA SER A 225 8.36 2.02 12.91
C SER A 225 7.51 1.94 14.18
N THR A 226 7.40 0.75 14.79
CA THR A 226 6.69 0.56 16.06
C THR A 226 7.34 1.33 17.21
N ALA A 227 8.67 1.38 17.27
CA ALA A 227 9.40 2.16 18.28
C ALA A 227 9.15 3.67 18.10
N ALA A 228 9.08 4.16 16.86
CA ALA A 228 8.72 5.54 16.58
C ALA A 228 7.31 5.86 17.12
N PHE A 229 6.31 5.01 16.82
CA PHE A 229 4.96 5.17 17.37
C PHE A 229 4.91 5.04 18.90
N GLY A 230 5.65 4.06 19.46
CA GLY A 230 5.59 3.69 20.88
C GLY A 230 6.27 4.68 21.82
N ALA A 231 7.34 5.36 21.38
CA ALA A 231 8.07 6.32 22.21
C ALA A 231 7.15 7.45 22.73
N GLN A 232 6.14 7.86 21.95
CA GLN A 232 5.13 8.83 22.42
C GLN A 232 4.09 8.22 23.35
N ALA A 233 3.56 7.05 23.00
CA ALA A 233 2.47 6.41 23.73
C ALA A 233 2.83 6.05 25.19
N TRP A 234 4.11 5.79 25.47
CA TRP A 234 4.55 5.32 26.78
C TRP A 234 5.00 6.43 27.71
N GLY A 235 4.92 7.70 27.30
CA GLY A 235 5.49 8.81 28.07
C GLY A 235 7.01 8.69 28.29
N PHE A 236 7.65 7.70 27.65
CA PHE A 236 9.09 7.64 27.50
C PHE A 236 9.50 8.76 26.56
N SER A 237 9.64 9.95 27.12
CA SER A 237 10.71 10.81 26.66
C SER A 237 11.98 9.99 26.83
N PHE A 238 12.46 9.34 25.75
CA PHE A 238 13.90 9.23 25.58
C PHE A 238 14.41 10.61 25.92
N GLY A 239 15.13 10.72 27.04
CA GLY A 239 15.29 11.97 27.77
C GLY A 239 15.45 13.13 26.80
N PRO A 240 14.76 14.26 27.03
CA PRO A 240 14.72 15.37 26.09
C PRO A 240 16.11 16.02 25.82
N THR A 241 17.16 15.40 26.32
CA THR A 241 18.55 15.79 26.21
C THR A 241 19.32 15.06 25.10
N LEU A 242 18.72 14.15 24.33
CA LEU A 242 19.37 13.65 23.10
C LEU A 242 18.46 13.71 21.87
N ALA A 243 17.22 13.24 21.93
CA ALA A 243 16.31 13.36 20.77
C ALA A 243 15.77 14.78 20.62
N THR A 244 15.33 15.44 21.70
CA THR A 244 14.95 16.86 21.65
C THR A 244 16.10 17.80 21.95
N SER A 245 17.29 17.37 22.39
CA SER A 245 18.46 18.26 22.28
C SER A 245 19.08 18.16 20.90
N ILE A 246 19.01 17.02 20.20
CA ILE A 246 19.36 16.97 18.78
C ILE A 246 18.28 17.72 18.01
N LEU A 247 16.98 17.49 18.21
CA LEU A 247 15.94 18.27 17.52
C LEU A 247 15.84 19.73 17.99
N ALA A 248 16.07 20.07 19.26
CA ALA A 248 16.03 21.46 19.74
C ALA A 248 17.39 22.18 19.64
N ALA A 249 18.54 21.52 19.61
CA ALA A 249 19.78 22.13 19.11
C ALA A 249 19.78 22.22 17.58
N LEU A 250 19.11 21.29 16.89
CA LEU A 250 18.74 21.46 15.48
C LEU A 250 17.61 22.47 15.30
N ALA A 251 16.87 22.89 16.33
CA ALA A 251 15.80 23.91 16.25
C ALA A 251 16.24 25.31 16.74
N ALA A 252 17.22 25.38 17.64
CA ALA A 252 17.70 26.60 18.29
C ALA A 252 19.02 27.12 17.71
N VAL A 253 19.74 26.31 16.92
CA VAL A 253 20.89 26.75 16.14
C VAL A 253 20.44 26.77 14.68
N GLY A 254 20.77 27.81 13.91
CA GLY A 254 20.45 27.98 12.48
C GLY A 254 21.04 26.93 11.51
N VAL A 255 21.13 25.67 11.94
CA VAL A 255 21.69 24.47 11.27
C VAL A 255 20.63 23.73 10.43
N HIS A 256 19.38 24.20 10.41
CA HIS A 256 18.25 23.56 9.72
C HIS A 256 18.40 23.61 8.20
N SER A 257 19.17 24.56 7.68
CA SER A 257 19.45 24.68 6.25
C SER A 257 20.37 23.56 5.74
N LEU A 258 21.16 22.90 6.60
CA LEU A 258 22.14 21.89 6.17
C LEU A 258 21.70 20.44 6.42
N ALA A 259 20.77 20.18 7.34
CA ALA A 259 20.29 18.81 7.61
C ALA A 259 19.49 18.22 6.44
N ALA A 260 18.61 19.00 5.82
CA ALA A 260 17.84 18.58 4.66
C ALA A 260 18.69 18.31 3.39
N PRO A 261 19.65 19.16 2.99
CA PRO A 261 20.58 18.80 1.92
C PRO A 261 21.55 17.70 2.35
N GLY A 262 21.91 17.60 3.63
CA GLY A 262 22.72 16.51 4.18
C GLY A 262 22.04 15.15 4.07
N THR A 263 20.73 15.06 4.35
CA THR A 263 19.95 13.81 4.17
C THR A 263 19.81 13.42 2.70
N LEU A 264 19.59 14.39 1.81
CA LEU A 264 19.61 14.14 0.36
C LEU A 264 20.99 13.67 -0.10
N LEU A 265 22.06 14.33 0.34
CA LEU A 265 23.43 13.93 0.01
C LEU A 265 23.73 12.52 0.52
N ALA A 266 23.36 12.19 1.75
CA ALA A 266 23.49 10.84 2.28
C ALA A 266 22.71 9.82 1.43
N ALA A 267 21.46 10.12 1.06
CA ALA A 267 20.69 9.25 0.16
C ALA A 267 21.32 9.11 -1.22
N LEU A 268 21.91 10.18 -1.76
CA LEU A 268 22.67 10.14 -3.01
C LEU A 268 23.93 9.28 -2.89
N THR A 269 24.63 9.31 -1.75
CA THR A 269 25.79 8.41 -1.54
C THR A 269 25.38 6.94 -1.49
N LEU A 270 24.18 6.62 -0.97
CA LEU A 270 23.66 5.25 -0.98
C LEU A 270 23.43 4.71 -2.40
N LEU A 271 23.28 5.58 -3.41
CA LEU A 271 23.18 5.17 -4.81
C LEU A 271 24.45 4.47 -5.32
N ALA A 272 25.60 4.68 -4.67
CA ALA A 272 26.84 3.95 -4.97
C ALA A 272 26.70 2.43 -4.73
N VAL A 273 25.70 1.99 -3.95
CA VAL A 273 25.41 0.57 -3.69
C VAL A 273 24.63 -0.08 -4.85
N VAL A 274 23.98 0.70 -5.72
CA VAL A 274 23.15 0.18 -6.83
C VAL A 274 23.91 -0.78 -7.74
N PRO A 275 25.12 -0.46 -8.25
CA PRO A 275 25.87 -1.38 -9.12
C PRO A 275 26.20 -2.72 -8.44
N LEU A 276 26.44 -2.72 -7.12
CA LEU A 276 26.69 -3.93 -6.35
C LEU A 276 25.42 -4.78 -6.25
N LEU A 277 24.29 -4.18 -5.88
CA LEU A 277 23.00 -4.88 -5.84
C LEU A 277 22.63 -5.46 -7.22
N LEU A 278 22.88 -4.70 -8.29
CA LEU A 278 22.64 -5.17 -9.67
C LEU A 278 23.59 -6.30 -10.10
N SER A 279 24.76 -6.42 -9.49
CA SER A 279 25.70 -7.52 -9.78
C SER A 279 25.39 -8.82 -9.03
N VAL A 280 24.64 -8.73 -7.94
CA VAL A 280 24.20 -9.88 -7.12
C VAL A 280 22.82 -10.40 -7.56
N LEU A 281 22.15 -9.71 -8.49
CA LEU A 281 20.84 -10.11 -9.00
C LEU A 281 20.90 -11.49 -9.66
N GLU A 282 20.19 -12.45 -9.07
CA GLU A 282 20.12 -13.79 -9.63
C GLU A 282 19.25 -13.79 -10.91
N PRO A 283 19.79 -14.26 -12.06
CA PRO A 283 19.04 -14.34 -13.32
C PRO A 283 17.67 -15.02 -13.20
N ARG A 284 17.62 -16.09 -12.40
CA ARG A 284 16.40 -16.88 -12.15
C ARG A 284 15.31 -16.05 -11.48
N VAL A 285 15.68 -15.13 -10.57
CA VAL A 285 14.75 -14.23 -9.90
C VAL A 285 14.17 -13.22 -10.88
N VAL A 286 15.01 -12.60 -11.71
CA VAL A 286 14.57 -11.62 -12.72
C VAL A 286 13.63 -12.27 -13.75
N LEU A 287 13.99 -13.44 -14.26
CA LEU A 287 13.15 -14.18 -15.21
C LEU A 287 11.83 -14.64 -14.56
N GLY A 288 11.89 -15.21 -13.36
CA GLY A 288 10.69 -15.67 -12.63
C GLY A 288 9.75 -14.53 -12.24
N GLN A 289 10.27 -13.34 -11.90
CA GLN A 289 9.44 -12.15 -11.70
C GLN A 289 8.86 -11.62 -13.02
N SER A 290 9.62 -11.68 -14.11
CA SER A 290 9.16 -11.27 -15.44
C SER A 290 8.01 -12.15 -15.95
N LEU A 291 8.13 -13.48 -15.82
CA LEU A 291 7.08 -14.43 -16.19
C LEU A 291 5.81 -14.23 -15.35
N ARG A 292 5.96 -14.07 -14.03
CA ARG A 292 4.80 -13.79 -13.14
C ARG A 292 4.15 -12.46 -13.48
N TRP A 293 4.94 -11.41 -13.76
CA TRP A 293 4.40 -10.12 -14.15
C TRP A 293 3.66 -10.18 -15.49
N GLU A 294 4.15 -10.94 -16.46
CA GLU A 294 3.45 -11.15 -17.72
C GLU A 294 2.13 -11.89 -17.52
N ALA A 295 2.11 -12.97 -16.74
CA ALA A 295 0.87 -13.67 -16.38
C ALA A 295 -0.14 -12.75 -15.68
N VAL A 296 0.32 -11.93 -14.74
CA VAL A 296 -0.53 -10.93 -14.07
C VAL A 296 -1.05 -9.89 -15.05
N ARG A 297 -0.23 -9.44 -16.01
CA ARG A 297 -0.65 -8.49 -17.03
C ARG A 297 -1.72 -9.08 -17.94
N LEU A 298 -1.59 -10.36 -18.31
CA LEU A 298 -2.59 -11.09 -19.08
C LEU A 298 -3.93 -11.18 -18.32
N HIS A 299 -3.92 -11.66 -17.08
CA HIS A 299 -5.13 -11.72 -16.25
C HIS A 299 -5.73 -10.33 -15.97
N THR A 300 -4.91 -9.31 -15.76
CA THR A 300 -5.41 -7.94 -15.53
C THR A 300 -6.02 -7.37 -16.80
N SER A 301 -5.49 -7.69 -17.98
CA SER A 301 -6.04 -7.24 -19.26
C SER A 301 -7.41 -7.84 -19.57
N THR A 302 -7.71 -9.04 -19.04
CA THR A 302 -9.03 -9.67 -19.08
C THR A 302 -9.90 -9.33 -17.86
N LEU A 303 -9.42 -8.44 -16.99
CA LEU A 303 -10.06 -8.03 -15.72
C LEU A 303 -10.30 -9.20 -14.74
N GLU A 304 -9.53 -10.28 -14.87
CA GLU A 304 -9.46 -11.39 -13.92
C GLU A 304 -8.49 -11.07 -12.76
N LEU A 305 -8.87 -10.09 -11.93
CA LEU A 305 -8.04 -9.65 -10.80
C LEU A 305 -7.81 -10.76 -9.77
N SER A 306 -8.77 -11.66 -9.58
CA SER A 306 -8.63 -12.81 -8.69
C SER A 306 -7.52 -13.77 -9.14
N ALA A 307 -7.42 -14.03 -10.44
CA ALA A 307 -6.36 -14.85 -11.03
C ALA A 307 -5.00 -14.13 -10.95
N SER A 308 -4.99 -12.82 -11.18
CA SER A 308 -3.79 -11.97 -11.02
C SER A 308 -3.21 -12.05 -9.60
N VAL A 309 -4.05 -11.99 -8.57
CA VAL A 309 -3.62 -12.13 -7.18
C VAL A 309 -3.17 -13.56 -6.88
N ALA A 310 -3.83 -14.57 -7.48
CA ALA A 310 -3.47 -15.98 -7.31
C ALA A 310 -2.04 -16.27 -7.80
N THR A 311 -1.55 -15.58 -8.84
CA THR A 311 -0.17 -15.69 -9.34
C THR A 311 0.90 -15.34 -8.29
N TYR A 312 0.57 -14.51 -7.30
CA TYR A 312 1.48 -14.15 -6.21
C TYR A 312 1.31 -14.98 -4.93
N GLN A 313 0.40 -15.95 -4.91
CA GLN A 313 0.20 -16.77 -3.73
C GLN A 313 1.43 -17.61 -3.42
N SER A 314 1.81 -17.62 -2.14
CA SER A 314 2.93 -18.44 -1.68
C SER A 314 2.54 -19.90 -1.65
N VAL A 315 3.39 -20.77 -2.21
CA VAL A 315 3.27 -22.22 -2.05
C VAL A 315 3.29 -22.57 -0.55
N PRO A 316 2.37 -23.42 -0.05
CA PRO A 316 2.39 -23.90 1.34
C PRO A 316 3.72 -24.59 1.67
N ARG A 317 4.50 -24.01 2.59
CA ARG A 317 5.85 -24.49 2.97
C ARG A 317 5.93 -25.03 4.38
N ALA A 318 5.15 -24.49 5.31
CA ALA A 318 5.18 -24.86 6.72
C ALA A 318 4.09 -25.88 7.06
N GLY A 319 4.24 -26.60 8.18
CA GLY A 319 3.13 -27.35 8.78
C GLY A 319 2.63 -28.56 8.00
N ARG A 320 3.44 -29.17 7.12
CA ARG A 320 3.08 -30.39 6.38
C ARG A 320 2.70 -31.56 7.30
N ARG A 321 3.31 -31.63 8.48
CA ARG A 321 3.04 -32.65 9.52
C ARG A 321 1.84 -32.32 10.42
N ARG A 322 1.24 -31.13 10.30
CA ARG A 322 0.07 -30.75 11.10
C ARG A 322 -1.18 -31.34 10.45
N PHE A 323 -1.80 -32.29 11.15
CA PHE A 323 -3.07 -32.87 10.77
C PHE A 323 -4.19 -31.84 10.93
N ALA A 324 -4.84 -31.50 9.81
CA ALA A 324 -5.99 -30.59 9.77
C ALA A 324 -7.22 -31.23 10.42
N ILE A 325 -7.39 -32.54 10.23
CA ILE A 325 -8.45 -33.35 10.80
C ILE A 325 -7.79 -34.26 11.84
N GLY A 326 -8.24 -34.21 13.09
CA GLY A 326 -7.74 -35.09 14.15
C GLY A 326 -8.90 -35.71 14.92
N GLY A 327 -8.75 -36.97 15.36
CA GLY A 327 -9.83 -37.77 15.95
C GLY A 327 -10.41 -37.29 17.29
N ARG A 328 -9.95 -36.16 17.84
CA ARG A 328 -10.44 -35.60 19.11
C ARG A 328 -11.57 -34.58 18.96
N ALA A 329 -11.72 -33.91 17.81
CA ALA A 329 -12.77 -32.91 17.63
C ALA A 329 -14.10 -33.62 17.32
N ARG A 330 -15.09 -33.46 18.20
CA ARG A 330 -16.39 -34.14 18.08
C ARG A 330 -17.44 -33.34 17.32
N SER A 331 -17.27 -32.02 17.16
CA SER A 331 -18.22 -31.16 16.45
C SER A 331 -17.69 -30.69 15.09
N LEU A 332 -18.56 -30.74 14.08
CA LEU A 332 -18.25 -30.30 12.71
C LEU A 332 -17.70 -28.85 12.63
N PRO A 333 -18.25 -27.85 13.36
CA PRO A 333 -17.70 -26.50 13.35
C PRO A 333 -16.25 -26.44 13.84
N ALA A 334 -15.91 -27.17 14.91
CA ALA A 334 -14.55 -27.18 15.43
C ALA A 334 -13.56 -27.82 14.46
N ILE A 335 -13.98 -28.86 13.72
CA ILE A 335 -13.17 -29.49 12.67
C ILE A 335 -12.88 -28.49 11.54
N ILE A 336 -13.91 -27.77 11.06
CA ILE A 336 -13.77 -26.80 9.96
C ILE A 336 -12.92 -25.60 10.38
N VAL A 337 -13.15 -25.04 11.57
CA VAL A 337 -12.34 -23.93 12.10
C VAL A 337 -10.87 -24.34 12.25
N ARG A 338 -10.60 -25.54 12.80
CA ARG A 338 -9.23 -26.07 12.90
C ARG A 338 -8.61 -26.26 11.53
N ARG A 339 -9.35 -26.81 10.57
CA ARG A 339 -8.87 -27.03 9.20
C ARG A 339 -8.43 -25.72 8.57
N ASP A 340 -9.26 -24.67 8.65
CA ASP A 340 -8.96 -23.37 8.06
C ASP A 340 -7.80 -22.67 8.78
N ALA A 341 -7.73 -22.77 10.11
CA ALA A 341 -6.60 -22.29 10.88
C ALA A 341 -5.28 -22.98 10.48
N VAL A 342 -5.29 -24.30 10.31
CA VAL A 342 -4.12 -25.05 9.83
C VAL A 342 -3.76 -24.63 8.40
N ALA A 343 -4.73 -24.43 7.52
CA ALA A 343 -4.48 -23.96 6.16
C ALA A 343 -3.79 -22.59 6.15
N ALA A 344 -4.28 -21.63 6.93
CA ALA A 344 -3.65 -20.31 7.07
C ALA A 344 -2.20 -20.42 7.60
N LEU A 345 -1.98 -21.25 8.64
CA LEU A 345 -0.67 -21.49 9.24
C LEU A 345 0.36 -22.14 8.30
N ARG A 346 -0.07 -22.81 7.22
CA ARG A 346 0.84 -23.37 6.20
C ARG A 346 1.49 -22.29 5.32
N THR A 347 0.97 -21.07 5.35
CA THR A 347 1.50 -19.88 4.65
C THR A 347 1.89 -18.76 5.63
N PRO A 348 2.88 -19.00 6.52
CA PRO A 348 3.14 -18.15 7.68
C PRO A 348 3.46 -16.70 7.32
N GLY A 349 4.17 -16.46 6.22
CA GLY A 349 4.45 -15.10 5.75
C GLY A 349 3.18 -14.34 5.33
N ARG A 350 2.26 -15.01 4.62
CA ARG A 350 0.99 -14.42 4.20
C ARG A 350 0.08 -14.17 5.40
N LEU A 351 0.04 -15.10 6.35
CA LEU A 351 -0.69 -14.96 7.60
C LEU A 351 -0.13 -13.80 8.45
N ALA A 352 1.18 -13.73 8.66
CA ALA A 352 1.81 -12.68 9.46
C ALA A 352 1.54 -11.28 8.88
N ILE A 353 1.72 -11.10 7.56
CA ILE A 353 1.40 -9.83 6.89
C ILE A 353 -0.09 -9.51 7.03
N GLY A 354 -0.98 -10.49 6.84
CA GLY A 354 -2.41 -10.31 7.03
C GLY A 354 -2.76 -9.85 8.45
N VAL A 355 -2.21 -10.51 9.48
CA VAL A 355 -2.43 -10.15 10.89
C VAL A 355 -1.89 -8.75 11.19
N LEU A 356 -0.68 -8.41 10.75
CA LEU A 356 -0.11 -7.08 10.95
C LEU A 356 -0.94 -5.97 10.29
N VAL A 357 -1.40 -6.19 9.06
CA VAL A 357 -2.26 -5.22 8.37
C VAL A 357 -3.62 -5.11 9.04
N LEU A 358 -4.22 -6.21 9.51
CA LEU A 358 -5.48 -6.19 10.25
C LEU A 358 -5.36 -5.46 11.60
N LEU A 359 -4.26 -5.66 12.35
CA LEU A 359 -3.96 -4.87 13.55
C LEU A 359 -3.88 -3.38 13.20
N ALA A 360 -3.15 -3.04 12.14
CA ALA A 360 -3.03 -1.66 11.67
C ALA A 360 -4.39 -1.08 11.23
N CYS A 361 -5.28 -1.87 10.62
CA CYS A 361 -6.62 -1.42 10.25
C CYS A 361 -7.46 -1.09 11.49
N GLY A 362 -7.43 -1.95 12.52
CA GLY A 362 -8.10 -1.69 13.79
C GLY A 362 -7.59 -0.41 14.46
N ALA A 363 -6.27 -0.25 14.49
CA ALA A 363 -5.60 0.95 14.98
C ALA A 363 -6.00 2.21 14.18
N LEU A 364 -6.04 2.13 12.85
CA LEU A 364 -6.45 3.23 11.98
C LEU A 364 -7.91 3.62 12.17
N ILE A 365 -8.82 2.65 12.35
CA ILE A 365 -10.24 2.92 12.61
C ILE A 365 -10.43 3.61 13.96
N ALA A 366 -9.73 3.14 15.01
CA ALA A 366 -9.77 3.78 16.31
C ALA A 366 -9.13 5.19 16.29
N GLY A 367 -7.99 5.34 15.61
CA GLY A 367 -7.33 6.63 15.42
C GLY A 367 -8.14 7.61 14.58
N ALA A 368 -8.88 7.15 13.57
CA ALA A 368 -9.75 7.98 12.77
C ALA A 368 -10.89 8.62 13.59
N ALA A 369 -11.29 8.01 14.71
CA ALA A 369 -12.23 8.63 15.65
C ALA A 369 -11.61 9.75 16.50
N ALA A 370 -10.28 9.82 16.57
CA ALA A 370 -9.53 10.83 17.32
C ALA A 370 -9.05 12.01 16.45
N VAL A 371 -9.01 11.83 15.13
CA VAL A 371 -8.50 12.83 14.17
C VAL A 371 -9.66 13.52 13.47
N ALA A 372 -9.58 14.84 13.34
CA ALA A 372 -10.52 15.66 12.56
C ALA A 372 -10.57 15.22 11.07
N PRO A 373 -11.53 15.70 10.27
CA PRO A 373 -11.73 15.28 8.87
C PRO A 373 -10.43 15.29 8.04
N PRO A 374 -10.23 14.37 7.09
CA PRO A 374 -11.14 13.37 6.58
C PRO A 374 -10.86 12.00 7.23
N ALA A 375 -11.41 11.79 8.42
CA ALA A 375 -11.55 10.48 9.04
C ALA A 375 -12.06 9.42 8.03
N TRP A 376 -12.98 9.81 7.13
CA TRP A 376 -13.52 8.94 6.09
C TRP A 376 -12.47 8.38 5.11
N MET A 377 -11.39 9.11 4.80
CA MET A 377 -10.31 8.62 3.94
C MET A 377 -9.48 7.56 4.66
N LEU A 378 -9.13 7.81 5.92
CA LEU A 378 -8.43 6.84 6.77
C LEU A 378 -9.28 5.59 6.96
N GLY A 379 -10.57 5.77 7.22
CA GLY A 379 -11.55 4.70 7.25
C GLY A 379 -11.58 3.90 5.95
N ALA A 380 -11.69 4.56 4.79
CA ALA A 380 -11.71 3.90 3.49
C ALA A 380 -10.44 3.08 3.23
N ILE A 381 -9.26 3.63 3.54
CA ILE A 381 -7.98 2.94 3.43
C ILE A 381 -7.97 1.71 4.35
N ALA A 382 -8.40 1.87 5.61
CA ALA A 382 -8.49 0.77 6.57
C ALA A 382 -9.47 -0.31 6.11
N GLY A 383 -10.62 0.06 5.52
CA GLY A 383 -11.59 -0.87 4.97
C GLY A 383 -11.03 -1.70 3.81
N VAL A 384 -10.41 -1.05 2.81
CA VAL A 384 -9.75 -1.73 1.68
C VAL A 384 -8.60 -2.63 2.17
N ALA A 385 -7.78 -2.14 3.08
CA ALA A 385 -6.68 -2.89 3.66
C ALA A 385 -7.17 -4.09 4.49
N ALA A 386 -8.25 -3.93 5.27
CA ALA A 386 -8.86 -5.02 6.04
C ALA A 386 -9.45 -6.09 5.14
N TYR A 387 -10.16 -5.69 4.09
CA TYR A 387 -10.62 -6.61 3.04
C TYR A 387 -9.44 -7.37 2.46
N ALA A 388 -8.39 -6.69 1.99
CA ALA A 388 -7.21 -7.31 1.41
C ALA A 388 -6.50 -8.27 2.38
N ALA A 389 -6.32 -7.88 3.64
CA ALA A 389 -5.62 -8.61 4.68
C ALA A 389 -6.40 -9.81 5.26
N ALA A 390 -7.72 -9.80 5.15
CA ALA A 390 -8.57 -10.95 5.51
C ALA A 390 -8.37 -12.17 4.58
N GLY A 391 -7.79 -11.96 3.39
CA GLY A 391 -7.61 -13.00 2.36
C GLY A 391 -7.02 -14.33 2.87
N PRO A 392 -5.83 -14.36 3.50
CA PRO A 392 -5.25 -15.60 4.03
C PRO A 392 -6.10 -16.31 5.10
N LEU A 393 -7.02 -15.61 5.76
CA LEU A 393 -7.93 -16.19 6.74
C LEU A 393 -9.23 -16.70 6.10
N SER A 394 -9.51 -16.31 4.86
CA SER A 394 -10.75 -16.61 4.14
C SER A 394 -10.59 -17.63 3.00
N ASP A 395 -9.44 -18.29 2.85
CA ASP A 395 -9.24 -19.27 1.76
C ASP A 395 -10.21 -20.46 1.86
N GLY A 396 -10.65 -20.83 3.08
CA GLY A 396 -11.67 -21.85 3.32
C GLY A 396 -13.00 -21.55 2.63
N LEU A 397 -13.38 -20.27 2.49
CA LEU A 397 -14.61 -19.87 1.79
C LEU A 397 -14.54 -20.22 0.29
N ARG A 398 -13.39 -20.02 -0.36
CA ARG A 398 -13.23 -20.37 -1.78
C ARG A 398 -13.35 -21.87 -1.97
N HIS A 399 -12.68 -22.62 -1.10
CA HIS A 399 -12.75 -24.07 -1.12
C HIS A 399 -14.17 -24.58 -0.87
N ALA A 400 -14.92 -23.97 0.05
CA ALA A 400 -16.32 -24.32 0.32
C ALA A 400 -17.21 -24.08 -0.91
N VAL A 401 -17.01 -22.96 -1.62
CA VAL A 401 -17.75 -22.64 -2.85
C VAL A 401 -17.40 -23.59 -3.99
N GLU A 402 -16.14 -23.99 -4.12
CA GLU A 402 -15.71 -25.02 -5.08
C GLU A 402 -16.32 -26.39 -4.73
N ALA A 403 -16.28 -26.78 -3.45
CA ALA A 403 -16.86 -28.04 -2.98
C ALA A 403 -18.38 -28.09 -3.15
N ALA A 404 -19.08 -26.97 -2.96
CA ALA A 404 -20.52 -26.85 -3.18
C ALA A 404 -20.93 -27.03 -4.65
N SER A 405 -19.98 -26.94 -5.60
CA SER A 405 -20.25 -27.23 -7.01
C SER A 405 -20.01 -28.69 -7.40
N ALA A 406 -19.54 -29.52 -6.46
CA ALA A 406 -19.33 -30.96 -6.65
C ALA A 406 -20.46 -31.78 -5.98
N LEU A 407 -20.48 -33.09 -6.18
CA LEU A 407 -21.44 -33.96 -5.48
C LEU A 407 -21.25 -33.84 -3.96
N PRO A 408 -22.32 -33.71 -3.16
CA PRO A 408 -22.24 -33.56 -1.72
C PRO A 408 -21.73 -34.86 -1.07
N LEU A 409 -20.44 -34.90 -0.75
CA LEU A 409 -19.77 -36.09 -0.18
C LEU A 409 -19.96 -36.23 1.34
N TYR A 410 -20.39 -35.18 2.05
CA TYR A 410 -20.30 -35.08 3.51
C TYR A 410 -21.65 -35.09 4.25
N GLY A 411 -22.78 -35.28 3.53
CA GLY A 411 -24.11 -35.27 4.13
C GLY A 411 -24.52 -33.93 4.77
N THR A 412 -23.73 -32.87 4.56
CA THR A 412 -24.00 -31.51 5.01
C THR A 412 -24.52 -30.70 3.83
N SER A 413 -25.52 -29.86 4.04
CA SER A 413 -25.95 -28.94 2.99
C SER A 413 -24.84 -27.95 2.65
N ASP A 414 -24.78 -27.54 1.38
CA ASP A 414 -23.71 -26.64 0.90
C ASP A 414 -23.76 -25.27 1.59
N SER A 415 -24.97 -24.81 1.93
CA SER A 415 -25.17 -23.57 2.69
C SER A 415 -24.64 -23.69 4.12
N ALA A 416 -24.85 -24.84 4.79
CA ALA A 416 -24.27 -25.09 6.10
C ALA A 416 -22.74 -25.16 6.03
N LEU A 417 -22.19 -25.84 5.02
CA LEU A 417 -20.74 -25.91 4.81
C LEU A 417 -20.14 -24.51 4.61
N LEU A 418 -20.77 -23.68 3.78
CA LEU A 418 -20.35 -22.30 3.54
C LEU A 418 -20.37 -21.45 4.81
N LEU A 419 -21.45 -21.54 5.61
CA LEU A 419 -21.57 -20.83 6.89
C LEU A 419 -20.49 -21.27 7.89
N LEU A 420 -20.20 -22.57 7.97
CA LEU A 420 -19.16 -23.08 8.86
C LEU A 420 -17.77 -22.54 8.49
N HIS A 421 -17.48 -22.38 7.20
CA HIS A 421 -16.25 -21.75 6.71
C HIS A 421 -16.19 -20.23 6.91
N THR A 422 -17.28 -19.56 7.31
CA THR A 422 -17.24 -18.15 7.75
C THR A 422 -16.79 -17.97 9.19
N LEU A 423 -16.90 -19.01 10.03
CA LEU A 423 -16.61 -18.93 11.46
C LEU A 423 -15.15 -18.56 11.73
N PHE A 424 -14.21 -19.26 11.09
CA PHE A 424 -12.78 -18.99 11.28
C PHE A 424 -12.37 -17.56 10.88
N PRO A 425 -12.65 -17.08 9.65
CA PRO A 425 -12.30 -15.71 9.28
C PRO A 425 -13.04 -14.68 10.14
N ALA A 426 -14.30 -14.89 10.52
CA ALA A 426 -15.02 -13.97 11.41
C ALA A 426 -14.33 -13.83 12.78
N LEU A 427 -13.98 -14.95 13.41
CA LEU A 427 -13.29 -14.96 14.70
C LEU A 427 -11.88 -14.37 14.59
N ALA A 428 -11.09 -14.80 13.61
CA ALA A 428 -9.70 -14.38 13.46
C ALA A 428 -9.58 -12.91 13.05
N VAL A 429 -10.35 -12.45 12.06
CA VAL A 429 -10.34 -11.06 11.62
C VAL A 429 -10.91 -10.17 12.73
N GLY A 430 -12.03 -10.56 13.34
CA GLY A 430 -12.66 -9.85 14.45
C GLY A 430 -11.70 -9.64 15.62
N LEU A 431 -11.07 -10.72 16.10
CA LEU A 431 -10.11 -10.67 17.21
C LEU A 431 -8.94 -9.75 16.89
N VAL A 432 -8.31 -9.90 15.72
CA VAL A 432 -7.11 -9.14 15.36
C VAL A 432 -7.42 -7.65 15.16
N VAL A 433 -8.49 -7.33 14.43
CA VAL A 433 -8.89 -5.93 14.20
C VAL A 433 -9.34 -5.26 15.50
N ALA A 434 -10.12 -5.95 16.34
CA ALA A 434 -10.50 -5.45 17.66
C ALA A 434 -9.28 -5.23 18.57
N THR A 435 -8.29 -6.14 18.54
CA THR A 435 -7.03 -5.97 19.29
C THR A 435 -6.30 -4.71 18.86
N GLY A 436 -6.20 -4.45 17.55
CA GLY A 436 -5.59 -3.21 17.03
C GLY A 436 -6.30 -1.94 17.53
N ALA A 437 -7.63 -1.95 17.54
CA ALA A 437 -8.43 -0.85 18.05
C ALA A 437 -8.25 -0.64 19.56
N VAL A 438 -8.27 -1.73 20.35
CA VAL A 438 -8.06 -1.71 21.80
C VAL A 438 -6.67 -1.16 22.15
N LEU A 439 -5.63 -1.58 21.45
CA LEU A 439 -4.28 -1.07 21.67
C LEU A 439 -4.25 0.46 21.51
N VAL A 440 -4.82 0.99 20.42
CA VAL A 440 -4.86 2.45 20.23
C VAL A 440 -5.71 3.12 21.31
N THR A 441 -6.87 2.59 21.70
CA THR A 441 -7.69 3.26 22.73
C THR A 441 -7.05 3.22 24.12
N LEU A 442 -6.25 2.19 24.44
CA LEU A 442 -5.54 2.11 25.71
C LEU A 442 -4.33 3.06 25.76
N PHE A 443 -3.62 3.21 24.64
CA PHE A 443 -2.38 3.99 24.58
C PHE A 443 -2.56 5.43 24.08
N TRP A 444 -3.68 5.71 23.43
CA TRP A 444 -4.06 7.01 22.88
C TRP A 444 -5.56 7.25 23.12
N PRO A 445 -6.00 7.46 24.37
CA PRO A 445 -7.41 7.61 24.69
C PRO A 445 -7.96 8.86 23.98
N PRO A 446 -8.92 8.71 23.05
CA PRO A 446 -9.53 9.85 22.39
C PRO A 446 -10.29 10.69 23.42
N ALA A 447 -10.03 11.99 23.47
CA ALA A 447 -10.60 12.91 24.47
C ALA A 447 -12.14 12.95 24.51
N ALA A 448 -12.82 12.45 23.46
CA ALA A 448 -14.26 12.56 23.29
C ALA A 448 -14.98 11.26 22.85
N ALA A 449 -14.28 10.16 22.57
CA ALA A 449 -14.91 8.93 22.06
C ALA A 449 -14.92 7.81 23.10
N LEU A 450 -16.09 7.21 23.34
CA LEU A 450 -16.20 6.00 24.16
C LEU A 450 -15.36 4.88 23.50
N PRO A 451 -14.42 4.24 24.21
CA PRO A 451 -13.61 3.14 23.69
C PRO A 451 -14.46 2.03 23.05
N LEU A 452 -15.69 1.83 23.54
CA LEU A 452 -16.65 0.89 22.99
C LEU A 452 -17.09 1.22 21.55
N ALA A 453 -17.21 2.51 21.18
CA ALA A 453 -17.66 2.92 19.85
C ALA A 453 -16.59 2.65 18.78
N SER A 454 -15.31 2.89 19.08
CA SER A 454 -14.19 2.58 18.18
C SER A 454 -13.97 1.07 18.04
N ILE A 455 -14.09 0.31 19.14
CA ILE A 455 -14.06 -1.16 19.10
C ILE A 455 -15.24 -1.70 18.28
N GLY A 456 -16.46 -1.20 18.52
CA GLY A 456 -17.65 -1.58 17.75
C GLY A 456 -17.50 -1.29 16.25
N SER A 457 -16.96 -0.12 15.92
CA SER A 457 -16.58 0.28 14.56
C SER A 457 -15.59 -0.70 13.91
N ALA A 458 -14.54 -1.06 14.63
CA ALA A 458 -13.53 -2.01 14.18
C ALA A 458 -14.14 -3.42 13.96
N VAL A 459 -15.04 -3.86 14.85
CA VAL A 459 -15.78 -5.13 14.71
C VAL A 459 -16.70 -5.11 13.49
N ILE A 460 -17.39 -4.00 13.21
CA ILE A 460 -18.22 -3.86 12.00
C ILE A 460 -17.37 -3.99 10.73
N VAL A 461 -16.19 -3.34 10.67
CA VAL A 461 -15.26 -3.51 9.53
C VAL A 461 -14.79 -4.95 9.41
N ALA A 462 -14.48 -5.62 10.53
CA ALA A 462 -14.05 -7.02 10.52
C ALA A 462 -15.14 -7.95 9.95
N ILE A 463 -16.37 -7.86 10.48
CA ILE A 463 -17.51 -8.65 10.00
C ILE A 463 -17.79 -8.34 8.54
N GLY A 464 -17.89 -7.06 8.18
CA GLY A 464 -18.15 -6.65 6.81
C GLY A 464 -17.05 -7.08 5.83
N SER A 465 -15.78 -7.10 6.25
CA SER A 465 -14.69 -7.65 5.44
C SER A 465 -14.88 -9.14 5.15
N VAL A 466 -15.35 -9.93 6.12
CA VAL A 466 -15.66 -11.35 5.92
C VAL A 466 -16.87 -11.53 5.01
N VAL A 467 -17.92 -10.72 5.16
CA VAL A 467 -19.08 -10.72 4.25
C VAL A 467 -18.64 -10.37 2.82
N LEU A 468 -17.77 -9.38 2.63
CA LEU A 468 -17.22 -9.02 1.32
C LEU A 468 -16.34 -10.13 0.74
N ARG A 469 -15.61 -10.87 1.58
CA ARG A 469 -14.86 -12.06 1.16
C ARG A 469 -15.77 -13.18 0.71
N LEU A 470 -16.88 -13.42 1.41
CA LEU A 470 -17.92 -14.36 1.00
C LEU A 470 -18.57 -13.93 -0.33
N MET A 471 -18.98 -12.67 -0.43
CA MET A 471 -19.54 -12.08 -1.65
C MET A 471 -18.60 -12.27 -2.86
N ASN A 472 -17.29 -12.07 -2.66
CA ASN A 472 -16.30 -12.24 -3.72
C ASN A 472 -15.98 -13.72 -4.01
N ALA A 473 -16.06 -14.63 -3.02
CA ALA A 473 -15.91 -16.07 -3.25
C ALA A 473 -17.09 -16.63 -4.07
N LEU A 474 -18.29 -16.10 -3.86
CA LEU A 474 -19.50 -16.47 -4.58
C LEU A 474 -19.62 -15.89 -5.99
N LYS A 475 -18.72 -14.96 -6.35
CA LYS A 475 -18.75 -14.24 -7.62
C LYS A 475 -18.67 -15.22 -8.80
N PRO A 476 -19.65 -15.21 -9.73
CA PRO A 476 -19.59 -16.05 -10.93
C PRO A 476 -18.51 -15.55 -11.89
N PRO A 477 -18.17 -16.31 -12.95
CA PRO A 477 -17.38 -15.79 -14.06
C PRO A 477 -18.03 -14.52 -14.63
N LEU A 478 -17.20 -13.68 -15.26
CA LEU A 478 -17.67 -12.41 -15.85
C LEU A 478 -18.82 -12.71 -16.83
N PRO A 479 -20.04 -12.19 -16.60
CA PRO A 479 -21.17 -12.44 -17.48
C PRO A 479 -20.88 -11.94 -18.90
N LEU A 480 -21.27 -12.73 -19.92
CA LEU A 480 -21.10 -12.34 -21.33
C LEU A 480 -21.80 -11.01 -21.66
N ALA A 481 -22.89 -10.67 -20.96
CA ALA A 481 -23.57 -9.39 -21.08
C ALA A 481 -22.70 -8.18 -20.65
N LEU A 482 -21.65 -8.38 -19.86
CA LEU A 482 -20.68 -7.30 -19.54
C LEU A 482 -19.57 -7.19 -20.60
N LEU A 483 -19.49 -8.12 -21.54
CA LEU A 483 -18.57 -8.08 -22.67
C LEU A 483 -19.17 -7.38 -23.89
N THR A 484 -20.50 -7.24 -23.96
CA THR A 484 -21.16 -6.54 -25.07
C THR A 484 -20.81 -5.05 -25.03
N PRO A 485 -20.26 -4.46 -26.11
CA PRO A 485 -19.94 -3.04 -26.15
C PRO A 485 -21.17 -2.17 -25.89
N ILE A 486 -20.99 -1.10 -25.12
CA ILE A 486 -22.01 -0.06 -24.90
C ILE A 486 -21.45 1.21 -25.54
N PRO A 487 -21.76 1.47 -26.82
CA PRO A 487 -21.24 2.64 -27.50
C PRO A 487 -21.80 3.90 -26.85
N THR A 488 -20.91 4.76 -26.36
CA THR A 488 -21.23 6.11 -25.90
C THR A 488 -20.36 7.13 -26.66
N PRO A 489 -20.74 8.41 -26.70
CA PRO A 489 -19.89 9.45 -27.29
C PRO A 489 -18.47 9.52 -26.70
N ALA A 490 -18.28 9.04 -25.45
CA ALA A 490 -17.00 9.00 -24.75
C ALA A 490 -16.22 7.67 -24.92
N GLY A 491 -16.76 6.70 -25.67
CA GLY A 491 -16.19 5.37 -25.89
C GLY A 491 -17.08 4.22 -25.41
N ASP A 492 -16.50 3.02 -25.30
CA ASP A 492 -17.22 1.83 -24.82
C ASP A 492 -17.39 1.85 -23.29
N ALA A 493 -18.61 2.13 -22.82
CA ALA A 493 -18.93 2.15 -21.38
C ALA A 493 -18.94 0.75 -20.74
N ALA A 494 -18.93 -0.33 -21.53
CA ALA A 494 -18.84 -1.69 -21.00
C ALA A 494 -17.54 -1.89 -20.19
N ALA A 495 -16.46 -1.19 -20.54
CA ALA A 495 -15.21 -1.23 -19.78
C ALA A 495 -15.41 -0.81 -18.30
N LEU A 496 -16.21 0.23 -18.04
CA LEU A 496 -16.52 0.69 -16.69
C LEU A 496 -17.31 -0.38 -15.92
N ASN A 497 -18.30 -1.00 -16.56
CA ASN A 497 -19.07 -2.08 -15.95
C ASN A 497 -18.20 -3.28 -15.58
N ARG A 498 -17.22 -3.64 -16.42
CA ARG A 498 -16.27 -4.71 -16.11
C ARG A 498 -15.33 -4.32 -14.97
N VAL A 499 -14.90 -3.06 -14.88
CA VAL A 499 -14.08 -2.56 -13.77
C VAL A 499 -14.87 -2.55 -12.47
N ILE A 500 -16.11 -2.06 -12.47
CA ILE A 500 -17.01 -2.09 -11.31
C ILE A 500 -17.27 -3.55 -10.89
N TRP A 501 -17.55 -4.42 -11.86
CA TRP A 501 -17.66 -5.85 -11.59
C TRP A 501 -16.39 -6.36 -10.93
N ALA A 502 -15.20 -6.11 -11.48
CA ALA A 502 -13.92 -6.59 -10.95
C ALA A 502 -13.58 -6.03 -9.55
N LEU A 503 -13.95 -4.78 -9.27
CA LEU A 503 -13.58 -4.04 -8.05
C LEU A 503 -14.71 -3.92 -7.01
N ASP A 504 -15.88 -4.51 -7.23
CA ASP A 504 -17.04 -4.44 -6.34
C ASP A 504 -16.70 -4.65 -4.84
N GLY A 505 -15.93 -5.70 -4.53
CA GLY A 505 -15.48 -5.98 -3.17
C GLY A 505 -14.55 -4.92 -2.59
N VAL A 506 -13.67 -4.32 -3.40
CA VAL A 506 -12.75 -3.25 -2.97
C VAL A 506 -13.51 -1.94 -2.77
N ILE A 507 -14.43 -1.61 -3.67
CA ILE A 507 -15.27 -0.41 -3.58
C ILE A 507 -16.13 -0.48 -2.32
N LEU A 508 -16.84 -1.59 -2.10
CA LEU A 508 -17.65 -1.77 -0.89
C LEU A 508 -16.80 -1.82 0.38
N ALA A 509 -15.57 -2.32 0.33
CA ALA A 509 -14.65 -2.28 1.47
C ALA A 509 -14.24 -0.85 1.82
N GLY A 510 -13.94 -0.01 0.82
CA GLY A 510 -13.66 1.40 1.01
C GLY A 510 -14.88 2.16 1.56
N LEU A 511 -16.06 1.91 1.00
CA LEU A 511 -17.31 2.49 1.50
C LEU A 511 -17.63 2.05 2.93
N LEU A 512 -17.42 0.78 3.27
CA LEU A 512 -17.60 0.27 4.63
C LEU A 512 -16.67 0.99 5.60
N GLY A 513 -15.38 1.08 5.26
CA GLY A 513 -14.39 1.77 6.08
C GLY A 513 -14.71 3.26 6.27
N ALA A 514 -15.10 3.96 5.20
CA ALA A 514 -15.54 5.35 5.28
C ALA A 514 -16.80 5.50 6.14
N ALA A 515 -17.83 4.66 5.93
CA ALA A 515 -19.08 4.70 6.66
C ALA A 515 -18.89 4.46 8.16
N VAL A 516 -17.92 3.60 8.54
CA VAL A 516 -17.61 3.33 9.94
C VAL A 516 -17.06 4.56 10.67
N THR A 517 -16.50 5.54 9.96
CA THR A 517 -16.05 6.80 10.60
C THR A 517 -17.22 7.71 10.98
N LEU A 518 -18.42 7.43 10.47
CA LEU A 518 -19.66 8.15 10.77
C LEU A 518 -20.45 7.51 11.92
N THR A 519 -19.98 6.42 12.54
CA THR A 519 -20.71 5.66 13.57
C THR A 519 -21.05 6.47 14.81
N ALA A 520 -20.27 7.51 15.12
CA ALA A 520 -20.58 8.47 16.17
C ALA A 520 -21.91 9.18 15.93
N THR A 521 -22.32 9.34 14.67
CA THR A 521 -23.60 9.96 14.27
C THR A 521 -24.66 8.95 13.85
N SER A 522 -24.27 7.84 13.20
CA SER A 522 -25.19 6.81 12.75
C SER A 522 -24.49 5.47 12.48
N VAL A 523 -24.94 4.42 13.16
CA VAL A 523 -24.51 3.03 12.92
C VAL A 523 -25.19 2.44 11.67
N LEU A 524 -26.25 3.08 11.16
CA LEU A 524 -27.01 2.57 10.02
C LEU A 524 -26.21 2.59 8.71
N ALA A 525 -25.33 3.58 8.52
CA ALA A 525 -24.53 3.70 7.30
C ALA A 525 -23.63 2.46 7.07
N PRO A 526 -22.75 2.06 8.01
CA PRO A 526 -21.93 0.87 7.80
C PRO A 526 -22.73 -0.44 7.81
N LEU A 527 -23.79 -0.54 8.61
CA LEU A 527 -24.70 -1.69 8.56
C LEU A 527 -25.39 -1.83 7.20
N GLY A 528 -25.77 -0.71 6.58
CA GLY A 528 -26.33 -0.67 5.22
C GLY A 528 -25.35 -1.23 4.19
N VAL A 529 -24.06 -0.87 4.26
CA VAL A 529 -23.03 -1.42 3.38
C VAL A 529 -22.89 -2.94 3.56
N VAL A 530 -22.86 -3.41 4.82
CA VAL A 530 -22.80 -4.87 5.12
C VAL A 530 -24.05 -5.59 4.63
N ALA A 531 -25.24 -5.01 4.80
CA ALA A 531 -26.50 -5.58 4.33
C ALA A 531 -26.56 -5.69 2.80
N VAL A 532 -26.12 -4.65 2.08
CA VAL A 532 -26.01 -4.67 0.62
C VAL A 532 -25.05 -5.77 0.16
N ALA A 533 -23.87 -5.87 0.78
CA ALA A 533 -22.91 -6.94 0.47
C ALA A 533 -23.49 -8.34 0.73
N GLY A 534 -24.21 -8.51 1.85
CA GLY A 534 -24.89 -9.75 2.21
C GLY A 534 -26.02 -10.12 1.23
N LEU A 535 -26.80 -9.13 0.78
CA LEU A 535 -27.85 -9.33 -0.23
C LEU A 535 -27.24 -9.75 -1.58
N ILE A 536 -26.13 -9.12 -2.00
CA ILE A 536 -25.40 -9.51 -3.21
C ILE A 536 -24.87 -10.94 -3.07
N ALA A 537 -24.26 -11.29 -1.93
CA ALA A 537 -23.78 -12.64 -1.65
C ALA A 537 -24.93 -13.67 -1.73
N ARG A 538 -26.07 -13.39 -1.09
CA ARG A 538 -27.26 -14.25 -1.13
C ARG A 538 -27.80 -14.42 -2.55
N ARG A 539 -27.87 -13.34 -3.34
CA ARG A 539 -28.32 -13.40 -4.74
C ARG A 539 -27.36 -14.22 -5.59
N ARG A 540 -26.05 -14.08 -5.41
CA ARG A 540 -25.04 -14.88 -6.12
C ARG A 540 -25.13 -16.36 -5.76
N TRP A 541 -25.45 -16.67 -4.51
CA TRP A 541 -25.69 -18.04 -4.08
C TRP A 541 -26.93 -18.65 -4.73
N ALA A 542 -28.05 -17.92 -4.74
CA ALA A 542 -29.32 -18.41 -5.30
C ALA A 542 -29.32 -18.60 -6.83
N LEU A 543 -28.35 -18.02 -7.54
CA LEU A 543 -28.19 -18.15 -9.00
C LEU A 543 -27.24 -19.30 -9.41
N ARG A 544 -26.60 -19.94 -8.43
CA ARG A 544 -25.86 -21.19 -8.65
C ARG A 544 -26.81 -22.35 -8.51
#